data_AF-A0A4R6SDG9-F1
#
_entry.id   AF-A0A4R6SDG9-F1
#
_cell.length_a   1.000
_cell.length_b   1.000
_cell.length_c   1.000
_cell.angle_alpha   90.00
_cell.angle_beta   90.00
_cell.angle_gamma   90.00
#
_symmetry.space_group_name_H-M   'P 1'
#
loop_
_entity.id
_entity.type
_entity.pdbx_description
1 polymer ?
#
loop_
_entity_poly.entity_id
_entity_poly.type
_entity_poly.pdbx_seq_one_letter_code
_entity_poly.pdbx_strand_id
1 'polypeptide(L)' 'MASGAPSVRDFIGIGSTIAVLVAGGLVLGWFADKQWSTLPLFTLLGLLVGIIAASVYLYRVYRRFSKE' A
#
# COMPACT_ATOMS: atom_id res chain seq x y z
N MET A 1 12.77 12.09 27.11
CA MET A 1 11.92 13.29 27.14
C MET A 1 11.35 13.47 25.74
N ALA A 2 10.02 13.35 25.63
CA ALA A 2 9.14 13.34 24.46
C ALA A 2 9.75 13.37 23.03
N SER A 3 9.54 12.32 22.26
CA SER A 3 9.71 12.35 20.79
C SER A 3 8.45 11.80 20.11
N GLY A 4 7.28 12.28 20.51
CA GLY A 4 5.98 11.83 19.98
C GLY A 4 5.67 12.30 18.54
N ALA A 5 6.61 12.97 17.87
CA ALA A 5 6.43 13.46 16.50
C ALA A 5 7.14 12.52 15.51
N PRO A 6 6.45 11.98 14.49
CA PRO A 6 7.06 11.15 13.46
C PRO A 6 8.18 11.89 12.74
N SER A 7 9.30 11.21 12.51
CA SER A 7 10.43 11.78 11.77
C SER A 7 10.17 11.76 10.26
N VAL A 8 10.90 12.58 9.50
CA VAL A 8 10.87 12.56 8.02
C VAL A 8 11.16 11.15 7.48
N ARG A 9 12.04 10.40 8.13
CA ARG A 9 12.36 9.02 7.77
C ARG A 9 11.15 8.10 7.91
N ASP A 10 10.32 8.30 8.94
CA ASP A 10 9.11 7.51 9.15
C ASP A 10 8.08 7.80 8.05
N PHE A 11 7.92 9.07 7.65
CA PHE A 11 7.04 9.43 6.53
C PHE A 11 7.50 8.83 5.20
N ILE A 12 8.80 8.82 4.92
CA ILE A 12 9.36 8.15 3.73
C ILE A 12 9.11 6.64 3.79
N GLY A 13 9.26 6.01 4.97
CA GLY A 13 8.96 4.60 5.16
C GLY A 13 7.49 4.26 4.92
N ILE A 14 6.58 5.09 5.44
CA ILE A 14 5.13 4.92 5.24
C ILE A 14 4.76 5.09 3.77
N GLY A 15 5.21 6.18 3.14
CA GLY A 15 4.93 6.48 1.74
C GLY A 15 5.47 5.41 0.78
N SER A 16 6.71 4.96 1.00
CA SER A 16 7.30 3.88 0.20
C SER A 16 6.56 2.55 0.37
N THR A 17 6.14 2.20 1.59
CA THR A 17 5.33 1.00 1.83
C THR A 17 3.99 1.07 1.10
N ILE A 18 3.30 2.21 1.16
CA ILE A 18 2.06 2.43 0.42
C ILE A 18 2.28 2.28 -1.09
N ALA A 19 3.34 2.91 -1.63
CA ALA A 19 3.67 2.82 -3.04
C ALA A 19 3.93 1.37 -3.47
N VAL A 20 4.67 0.58 -2.68
CA VAL A 20 4.94 -0.84 -2.95
C VAL A 20 3.65 -1.66 -2.90
N LEU A 21 2.76 -1.43 -1.94
CA LEU A 21 1.50 -2.18 -1.85
C LEU A 21 0.59 -1.93 -3.06
N VAL A 22 0.45 -0.67 -3.47
CA VAL A 22 -0.40 -0.29 -4.60
C VAL A 22 0.23 -0.70 -5.94
N ALA A 23 1.49 -0.32 -6.16
CA ALA A 23 2.19 -0.65 -7.40
C ALA A 23 2.42 -2.16 -7.55
N GLY A 24 2.69 -2.86 -6.44
CA GLY A 24 2.81 -4.31 -6.42
C GLY A 24 1.51 -4.99 -6.85
N GLY A 25 0.37 -4.59 -6.27
CA GLY A 25 -0.94 -5.11 -6.68
C GLY A 25 -1.25 -4.82 -8.16
N LEU A 26 -0.95 -3.61 -8.62
CA LEU A 26 -1.14 -3.20 -10.02
C LEU A 26 -0.28 -4.04 -10.98
N VAL A 27 1.02 -4.19 -10.70
CA VAL A 27 1.95 -4.93 -11.55
C VAL A 27 1.60 -6.41 -11.61
N LEU A 28 1.22 -7.01 -10.47
CA LEU A 28 0.77 -8.40 -10.42
C LEU A 28 -0.51 -8.61 -11.23
N GLY A 29 -1.48 -7.70 -11.09
CA GLY A 29 -2.72 -7.74 -11.85
C GLY A 29 -2.50 -7.58 -13.36
N TRP A 30 -1.66 -6.63 -13.75
CA TRP A 30 -1.27 -6.42 -15.14
C TRP A 30 -0.54 -7.62 -15.73
N PHE A 31 0.37 -8.24 -14.97
CA PHE A 31 1.08 -9.44 -15.40
C PHE A 31 0.11 -10.61 -15.63
N ALA A 32 -0.88 -10.78 -14.73
CA ALA A 32 -1.93 -11.78 -14.89
C ALA A 32 -2.80 -11.51 -16.12
N ASP A 33 -3.23 -10.27 -16.34
CA ASP A 33 -4.02 -9.91 -17.52
C ASP A 33 -3.25 -10.16 -18.82
N LYS A 34 -1.95 -9.82 -18.84
CA LYS A 34 -1.08 -10.07 -19.99
C LYS A 34 -0.91 -11.57 -20.27
N GLN A 35 -0.78 -12.39 -19.23
CA GLN A 35 -0.58 -13.83 -19.37
C GLN A 35 -1.84 -14.54 -19.86
N TRP A 36 -3.03 -14.09 -19.43
CA TRP A 36 -4.31 -14.71 -19.80
C TRP A 36 -5.04 -14.01 -20.94
N SER A 37 -4.45 -12.95 -21.51
CA SER A 37 -5.06 -12.12 -22.56
C SER A 37 -6.48 -11.66 -22.21
N THR A 38 -6.69 -11.37 -20.93
CA THR A 38 -7.97 -10.88 -20.43
C THR A 38 -8.07 -9.37 -20.63
N LEU A 39 -9.30 -8.86 -20.60
CA LEU A 39 -9.54 -7.44 -20.31
C LEU A 39 -8.83 -7.07 -18.99
N PRO A 40 -8.55 -5.77 -18.70
CA PRO A 40 -7.75 -5.33 -17.55
C PRO A 40 -8.43 -5.53 -16.17
N LEU A 41 -9.11 -6.66 -15.99
CA LEU A 41 -9.87 -7.05 -14.81
C LEU A 41 -8.93 -7.40 -13.66
N PHE A 42 -7.87 -8.19 -13.90
CA PHE A 42 -6.92 -8.54 -12.83
C PHE A 42 -6.10 -7.33 -12.41
N THR A 43 -5.79 -6.41 -13.32
CA THR A 43 -5.15 -5.12 -13.03
C THR A 43 -6.02 -4.28 -12.10
N LEU A 44 -7.32 -4.16 -12.39
CA LEU A 44 -8.26 -3.41 -11.55
C LEU A 44 -8.46 -4.08 -10.18
N LEU A 45 -8.60 -5.40 -10.15
CA LEU A 45 -8.72 -6.16 -8.89
C LEU A 45 -7.43 -6.07 -8.07
N GLY A 46 -6.26 -6.21 -8.70
CA GLY A 46 -4.95 -6.09 -8.07
C GLY A 46 -4.72 -4.69 -7.51
N LEU A 47 -5.11 -3.65 -8.25
CA LEU A 47 -5.11 -2.27 -7.78
C LEU A 47 -6.02 -2.08 -6.56
N LEU A 48 -7.25 -2.59 -6.62
CA LEU A 48 -8.20 -2.51 -5.51
C LEU A 48 -7.65 -3.20 -4.26
N VAL A 49 -7.08 -4.40 -4.40
CA VAL A 49 -6.42 -5.13 -3.30
C VAL A 49 -5.23 -4.33 -2.75
N GLY A 50 -4.40 -3.73 -3.62
CA GLY A 50 -3.29 -2.87 -3.21
C GLY A 50 -3.74 -1.64 -2.40
N ILE A 51 -4.83 -0.98 -2.83
CA ILE A 51 -5.44 0.16 -2.12
C ILE A 51 -5.98 -0.28 -0.75
N ILE A 52 -6.68 -1.40 -0.68
CA ILE A 52 -7.21 -1.94 0.59
C ILE A 52 -6.04 -2.26 1.54
N ALA A 53 -5.00 -2.94 1.05
CA ALA A 53 -3.83 -3.28 1.84
C ALA A 53 -3.11 -2.02 2.36
N ALA A 54 -2.92 -1.01 1.52
CA ALA A 54 -2.34 0.27 1.92
C ALA A 54 -3.19 0.99 2.97
N SER A 55 -4.51 0.96 2.83
CA SER A 55 -5.46 1.55 3.79
C SER A 55 -5.40 0.85 5.14
N VAL A 56 -5.38 -0.48 5.16
CA VAL A 56 -5.22 -1.29 6.39
C VAL A 56 -3.87 -1.04 7.04
N TYR A 57 -2.79 -0.96 6.25
CA TYR A 57 -1.45 -0.62 6.74
C TYR A 57 -1.45 0.76 7.40
N LEU A 58 -1.97 1.78 6.72
CA LEU A 58 -2.03 3.14 7.24
C LEU A 58 -2.87 3.24 8.52
N TYR A 59 -4.01 2.53 8.58
CA TYR A 59 -4.82 2.44 9.79
C TYR A 59 -4.06 1.82 10.97
N ARG A 60 -3.28 0.77 10.73
CA ARG A 60 -2.45 0.13 11.76
C ARG A 60 -1.33 1.07 12.24
N VAL A 61 -0.69 1.78 11.33
CA VAL A 61 0.34 2.78 11.64
C VAL A 61 -0.26 3.90 12.49
N TYR A 62 -1.40 4.47 12.07
CA TYR A 62 -2.12 5.48 12.82
C TYR A 62 -2.46 5.00 14.24
N ARG A 63 -3.07 3.82 14.38
CA ARG A 63 -3.46 3.27 15.68
C ARG A 63 -2.25 3.01 16.60
N ARG A 64 -1.08 2.72 16.03
CA ARG A 64 0.15 2.56 16.81
C ARG A 64 0.58 3.90 17.42
N PHE A 65 0.63 4.96 16.60
CA PHE A 65 0.98 6.30 17.07
C PHE A 65 -0.06 6.89 18.03
N SER A 66 -1.35 6.58 17.89
CA SER A 66 -2.38 7.09 18.81
C SER A 66 -2.38 6.43 20.20
N LYS A 67 -1.67 5.32 20.39
CA LYS A 67 -1.58 4.61 21.67
C LYS A 67 -0.31 4.93 22.46
N GLU A 68 0.66 5.57 21.81
CA GLU A 68 1.90 6.07 22.40
C GLU A 68 1.71 7.51 22.90
#